data_AF-A0A955GY45-F1
#
_entry.id   AF-A0A955GY45-F1
#
_cell.length_a   1.000
_cell.length_b   1.000
_cell.length_c   1.000
_cell.angle_alpha   90.00
_cell.angle_beta   90.00
_cell.angle_gamma   90.00
#
_symmetry.space_group_name_H-M   'P 1'
#
loop_
_entity.id
_entity.type
_entity.pdbx_description
1 polymer ?
#
loop_
_entity_poly.entity_id
_entity_poly.type
_entity_poly.pdbx_seq_one_letter_code
_entity_poly.pdbx_strand_id
1 'polypeptide(L)' 'HGGGEGRSPRGHRRQRTKQGRPTGKGQKTRSPKKYSNKMIVLRRKLGKVMGGQRQSLPKK' A
#
# COMPACT_ATOMS: atom_id res chain seq x y z
N HIS A 1 -1.67 16.47 -1.26
CA HIS A 1 -0.38 16.93 -1.81
C HIS A 1 -0.56 18.29 -2.47
N GLY A 2 -1.38 19.15 -1.85
CA GLY A 2 -1.73 20.44 -2.44
C GLY A 2 -0.53 21.38 -2.47
N GLY A 3 -0.73 22.50 -3.15
CA GLY A 3 0.30 23.45 -3.51
C GLY A 3 1.09 24.04 -2.34
N GLY A 4 2.17 24.66 -2.75
CA GLY A 4 3.15 25.44 -1.99
C GLY A 4 4.05 26.10 -3.03
N GLU A 5 4.88 27.05 -2.62
CA GLU A 5 5.84 27.66 -3.54
C GLU A 5 6.83 26.60 -4.03
N GLY A 6 6.92 26.42 -5.35
CA GLY A 6 7.75 25.40 -5.98
C GLY A 6 7.28 23.96 -5.73
N ARG A 7 8.22 23.00 -5.73
CA ARG A 7 7.92 21.58 -5.59
C ARG A 7 8.00 21.17 -4.12
N SER A 8 6.86 21.19 -3.44
CA SER A 8 6.80 20.77 -2.03
C SER A 8 6.65 19.25 -1.87
N PRO A 9 7.18 18.67 -0.78
CA PRO A 9 6.87 17.31 -0.39
C PRO A 9 5.38 17.20 -0.02
N ARG A 10 4.93 15.95 0.13
CA ARG A 10 3.51 15.59 0.28
C ARG A 10 2.78 16.21 1.47
N GLY A 11 3.48 16.80 2.44
CA GLY A 11 2.96 17.44 3.67
C GLY A 11 2.40 16.47 4.73
N HIS A 12 1.81 15.35 4.32
CA HIS A 12 1.29 14.33 5.25
C HIS A 12 2.25 13.15 5.44
N ARG A 13 2.27 12.60 6.67
CA ARG A 13 3.03 11.39 7.05
C ARG A 13 2.74 10.19 6.13
N ARG A 14 1.51 10.05 5.64
CA ARG A 14 1.09 8.98 4.73
C ARG A 14 0.70 9.57 3.38
N GLN A 15 0.93 8.83 2.30
CA GLN A 15 0.33 9.14 1.01
C GLN A 15 -1.20 8.98 1.11
N ARG A 16 -1.94 9.85 0.44
CA ARG A 16 -3.41 9.90 0.52
C ARG A 16 -4.02 10.11 -0.86
N THR A 17 -5.22 9.60 -1.07
CA THR A 17 -6.01 9.88 -2.27
C THR A 17 -6.56 11.31 -2.18
N LYS A 18 -7.19 11.78 -3.26
CA LYS A 18 -7.88 13.08 -3.27
C LYS A 18 -8.91 13.21 -2.13
N GLN A 19 -9.59 12.11 -1.80
CA GLN A 19 -10.60 12.00 -0.74
C GLN A 19 -10.00 11.68 0.64
N GLY A 20 -8.68 11.76 0.81
CA GLY A 20 -8.02 11.57 2.11
C GLY A 20 -7.81 10.11 2.54
N ARG A 21 -8.25 9.11 1.77
CA ARG A 21 -8.01 7.70 2.09
C ARG A 21 -6.51 7.41 2.06
N PRO A 22 -5.95 6.72 3.07
CA PRO A 22 -4.54 6.38 3.06
C PRO A 22 -4.23 5.52 1.83
N THR A 23 -3.22 5.93 1.09
CA THR A 23 -2.68 5.23 -0.09
C THR A 23 -1.21 4.93 0.16
N GLY A 24 -0.67 3.95 -0.57
CA GLY A 24 0.73 3.55 -0.45
C GLY A 24 0.90 2.03 -0.42
N LYS A 25 2.13 1.60 -0.13
CA LYS A 25 2.52 0.18 -0.20
C LYS A 25 1.67 -0.65 0.77
N GLY A 26 1.00 -1.67 0.23
CA GLY A 26 0.32 -2.73 1.00
C GLY A 26 -1.12 -2.46 1.43
N GLN A 27 -1.68 -1.28 1.16
CA GLN A 27 -3.07 -0.99 1.55
C GLN A 27 -4.08 -1.65 0.60
N LYS A 28 -4.70 -2.75 1.05
CA LYS A 28 -5.79 -3.42 0.33
C LYS A 28 -7.10 -2.71 0.62
N THR A 29 -7.82 -2.33 -0.43
CA THR A 29 -9.10 -1.61 -0.34
C THR A 29 -10.31 -2.54 -0.26
N ARG A 30 -10.11 -3.86 -0.39
CA ARG A 30 -11.19 -4.84 -0.43
C ARG A 30 -11.70 -5.19 0.98
N SER A 31 -13.02 -5.11 1.17
CA SER A 31 -13.67 -5.49 2.42
C SER A 31 -13.56 -6.99 2.71
N PRO A 32 -13.35 -7.41 3.98
CA PRO A 32 -13.22 -8.82 4.35
C PRO A 32 -14.47 -9.68 4.10
N LYS A 33 -15.67 -9.09 4.09
CA LYS A 33 -16.96 -9.81 4.03
C LYS A 33 -17.72 -9.62 2.70
N LYS A 34 -17.03 -9.31 1.59
CA LYS A 34 -17.69 -9.10 0.29
C LYS A 34 -18.21 -10.44 -0.26
N TYR A 35 -19.44 -10.48 -0.79
CA TYR A 35 -20.07 -11.70 -1.34
C TYR A 35 -19.18 -12.42 -2.37
N SER A 36 -18.48 -11.65 -3.21
CA SER A 36 -17.59 -12.17 -4.24
C SER A 36 -16.31 -12.81 -3.71
N ASN A 37 -16.06 -12.81 -2.39
CA ASN A 37 -14.93 -13.53 -1.82
C ASN A 37 -15.01 -15.05 -2.05
N LYS A 38 -16.23 -15.60 -2.12
CA LYS A 38 -16.45 -17.03 -2.38
C LYS A 38 -16.01 -17.47 -3.77
N MET A 39 -16.02 -16.55 -4.74
CA MET A 39 -15.65 -16.82 -6.14
C MET A 39 -14.15 -16.61 -6.43
N ILE A 40 -13.35 -16.24 -5.42
CA ILE A 40 -11.91 -16.01 -5.60
C ILE A 40 -11.18 -17.35 -5.53
N VAL A 41 -10.67 -17.84 -6.66
CA VAL A 41 -9.86 -19.07 -6.73
C VAL A 41 -8.43 -18.80 -6.21
N LEU A 42 -7.78 -17.76 -6.71
CA LEU A 42 -6.43 -17.36 -6.29
C LEU A 42 -6.32 -15.83 -6.19
N ARG A 43 -5.49 -15.35 -5.26
CA ARG A 43 -5.16 -13.92 -5.15
C ARG A 43 -3.90 -13.62 -5.95
N ARG A 44 -3.90 -12.49 -6.68
CA ARG A 44 -2.73 -12.02 -7.42
C ARG A 44 -1.50 -11.90 -6.52
N LYS A 45 -0.35 -12.39 -7.01
CA LYS A 45 0.96 -12.13 -6.39
C LYS A 45 1.22 -10.62 -6.39
N LEU A 46 1.27 -10.02 -5.21
CA LEU A 46 1.68 -8.63 -5.05
C LEU A 46 3.22 -8.60 -5.14
N GLY A 47 3.78 -7.59 -5.82
CA GLY A 47 5.24 -7.39 -5.89
C GLY A 47 5.88 -7.18 -4.50
N LYS A 48 7.18 -6.91 -4.43
CA LYS A 48 7.95 -6.78 -3.17
C LYS A 48 7.27 -5.84 -2.16
N VAL A 49 6.45 -6.39 -1.27
CA VAL A 49 6.09 -5.77 -0.01
C VAL A 49 7.33 -5.86 0.87
N MET A 50 7.82 -4.71 1.34
CA MET A 50 9.09 -4.58 2.06
C MET A 50 9.22 -5.45 3.33
N GLY A 51 8.18 -6.18 3.73
CA GLY A 51 8.20 -7.14 4.84
C GLY A 51 8.50 -8.60 4.46
N GLY A 52 8.56 -8.95 3.16
CA GLY A 52 8.75 -10.34 2.70
C GLY A 52 10.21 -10.74 2.39
N GLN A 53 11.17 -9.85 2.60
CA GLN A 53 12.61 -10.06 2.39
C GLN A 53 13.38 -9.55 3.59
N ARG A 54 13.24 -10.24 4.73
CA ARG A 54 14.08 -10.03 5.93
C ARG A 54 14.85 -11.28 6.33
N GLN A 55 14.84 -12.31 5.50
CA GLN A 55 15.63 -13.52 5.71
C GLN A 55 16.70 -13.58 4.61
N SER A 56 17.96 -13.79 5.01
CA SER A 56 19.19 -13.89 4.20
C SER A 56 20.18 -12.71 4.19
N LEU A 57 20.23 -11.86 5.23
CA LEU A 57 21.52 -11.21 5.50
C LEU A 57 22.45 -12.26 6.13
N PRO A 58 23.62 -12.58 5.53
CA PRO A 58 24.61 -13.38 6.23
C PRO A 58 25.05 -12.57 7.45
N LYS A 59 24.93 -13.18 8.63
CA LYS A 59 25.57 -12.64 9.84
C LYS A 59 27.07 -12.67 9.58
N LYS A 60 27.68 -11.48 9.57
CA LYS A 60 29.14 -11.34 9.59
C LYS A 60 29.65 -11.69 10.98
#